data_AF-A0A849RP30-F1
#
_entry.id   AF-A0A849RP30-F1
#
_cell.length_a   1.000
_cell.length_b   1.000
_cell.length_c   1.000
_cell.angle_alpha   90.00
_cell.angle_beta   90.00
_cell.angle_gamma   90.00
#
_symmetry.space_group_name_H-M   'P 1'
#
loop_
_entity.id
_entity.type
_entity.pdbx_description
1 polymer ?
#
loop_
_entity_poly.entity_id
_entity_poly.type
_entity_poly.pdbx_seq_one_letter_code
_entity_poly.pdbx_strand_id
1 'polypeptide(L)' 'LGTTQDYVRAYLWVSLAAVHMKGDEQKQAEENRNDVAGRMTPEQIAEAKRLTQQCMALKFKGC' A
#
# COMPACT_ATOMS: atom_id res chain seq x y z
N LEU A 1 -4.18 -12.50 -19.37
CA LEU A 1 -4.98 -11.27 -19.37
C LEU A 1 -4.42 -10.35 -18.29
N GLY A 2 -3.99 -9.13 -18.63
CA GLY A 2 -3.46 -8.15 -17.68
C GLY A 2 -4.48 -7.04 -17.46
N THR A 3 -4.78 -6.71 -16.21
CA THR A 3 -5.61 -5.57 -15.85
C THR A 3 -4.77 -4.30 -15.84
N THR A 4 -5.41 -3.13 -15.93
CA THR A 4 -4.75 -1.85 -15.65
C THR A 4 -4.14 -1.89 -14.25
N GLN A 5 -2.87 -1.50 -14.12
CA GLN A 5 -2.17 -1.46 -12.83
C GLN A 5 -2.75 -0.36 -11.95
N ASP A 6 -3.27 -0.74 -10.78
CA ASP A 6 -3.75 0.18 -9.75
C ASP A 6 -2.68 0.34 -8.67
N TYR A 7 -1.79 1.32 -8.88
CA TYR A 7 -0.70 1.59 -7.94
C TYR A 7 -1.20 2.12 -6.58
N VAL A 8 -2.38 2.75 -6.54
CA VAL A 8 -2.98 3.25 -5.29
C VAL A 8 -3.35 2.07 -4.39
N ARG A 9 -4.05 1.07 -4.93
CA ARG A 9 -4.38 -0.15 -4.19
C ARG A 9 -3.16 -1.00 -3.90
N ALA A 10 -2.20 -1.07 -4.82
CA ALA A 10 -0.95 -1.78 -4.58
C ALA A 10 -0.20 -1.19 -3.37
N TYR A 11 -0.01 0.13 -3.34
CA TYR A 11 0.65 0.84 -2.23
C TYR A 11 -0.07 0.60 -0.90
N LEU A 12 -1.41 0.62 -0.92
CA LEU A 12 -2.23 0.36 0.25
C LEU A 12 -1.93 -1.02 0.86
N TRP A 13 -2.01 -2.08 0.05
CA TRP A 13 -1.85 -3.44 0.56
C TRP A 13 -0.44 -3.71 1.07
N VAL A 14 0.59 -3.25 0.36
CA VAL A 14 1.98 -3.42 0.82
C VAL A 14 2.29 -2.54 2.05
N SER A 15 1.65 -1.39 2.18
CA SER A 15 1.77 -0.56 3.40
C SER A 15 1.13 -1.24 4.60
N LEU A 16 -0.05 -1.85 4.45
CA LEU A 16 -0.68 -2.64 5.51
C LEU A 16 0.18 -3.85 5.87
N ALA A 17 0.73 -4.56 4.88
CA ALA A 17 1.65 -5.67 5.12
C ALA A 17 2.87 -5.22 5.97
N ALA A 18 3.51 -4.10 5.61
CA ALA A 18 4.63 -3.55 6.36
C ALA A 18 4.28 -3.20 7.82
N VAL A 19 3.03 -2.81 8.11
CA VAL A 19 2.57 -2.52 9.48
C VAL A 19 2.36 -3.79 10.31
N HIS A 20 1.93 -4.89 9.67
CA HIS A 20 1.48 -6.09 10.38
C HIS A 20 2.50 -7.25 10.38
N MET A 21 3.41 -7.28 9.42
CA MET A 21 4.47 -8.29 9.33
C MET A 21 5.64 -7.94 10.26
N LYS A 22 6.57 -8.90 10.43
CA LYS A 22 7.77 -8.74 11.26
C LYS A 22 8.99 -9.31 10.56
N GLY A 23 10.18 -8.90 10.99
CA GLY A 23 11.43 -9.45 10.47
C GLY A 23 11.63 -9.13 8.99
N ASP A 24 12.12 -10.10 8.22
CA ASP A 24 12.46 -9.86 6.82
C ASP A 24 11.23 -9.65 5.93
N GLU A 25 10.07 -10.19 6.30
CA GLU A 25 8.80 -9.93 5.60
C GLU A 25 8.37 -8.46 5.71
N GLN A 26 8.57 -7.85 6.88
CA GLN A 26 8.33 -6.42 7.06
C GLN A 26 9.25 -5.60 6.15
N LYS A 27 10.55 -5.90 6.14
CA LYS A 27 11.52 -5.21 5.28
C LYS A 27 11.15 -5.33 3.81
N GLN A 28 10.79 -6.53 3.36
CA GLN A 28 10.37 -6.76 1.98
C GLN A 28 9.10 -5.96 1.63
N ALA A 29 8.14 -5.86 2.55
CA ALA A 29 6.94 -5.06 2.34
C ALA A 29 7.25 -3.55 2.28
N GLU A 30 8.19 -3.06 3.08
CA GLU A 30 8.67 -1.67 3.03
C GLU A 30 9.39 -1.36 1.72
N GLU A 31 10.25 -2.26 1.24
CA GLU A 31 10.91 -2.16 -0.06
C GLU A 31 9.89 -2.14 -1.20
N ASN A 32 8.95 -3.09 -1.22
CA ASN A 32 7.88 -3.14 -2.21
C ASN A 32 7.03 -1.87 -2.21
N ARG A 33 6.73 -1.32 -1.02
CA ARG A 33 6.01 -0.04 -0.90
C ARG A 33 6.78 1.10 -1.55
N ASN A 34 8.08 1.17 -1.34
CA ASN A 34 8.93 2.21 -1.91
C ASN A 34 9.02 2.07 -3.44
N ASP A 35 9.13 0.84 -3.94
CA ASP A 35 9.13 0.55 -5.39
C ASP A 35 7.82 0.95 -6.06
N VAL A 36 6.69 0.65 -5.41
CA VAL A 36 5.37 1.08 -5.90
C VAL A 36 5.26 2.61 -5.89
N ALA A 37 5.70 3.27 -4.82
CA ALA A 37 5.68 4.72 -4.72
C ALA A 37 6.52 5.41 -5.82
N GLY A 38 7.63 4.81 -6.23
CA GLY A 38 8.46 5.30 -7.34
C GLY A 38 7.74 5.34 -8.70
N ARG A 39 6.57 4.70 -8.82
CA ARG A 39 5.76 4.65 -10.05
C ARG A 39 4.49 5.51 -9.96
N MET A 40 4.31 6.23 -8.86
CA MET A 40 3.10 6.97 -8.55
C MET A 40 3.33 8.48 -8.66
N THR A 41 2.26 9.23 -8.95
CA THR A 41 2.27 10.69 -8.77
C THR A 41 2.12 11.06 -7.28
N PRO A 42 2.50 12.29 -6.89
CA PRO A 42 2.25 12.77 -5.53
C PRO A 42 0.79 12.66 -5.08
N GLU A 43 -0.16 12.90 -5.99
CA GLU A 43 -1.60 12.79 -5.73
C GLU A 43 -2.01 11.35 -5.47
N GLN A 44 -1.49 10.40 -6.25
CA GLN A 44 -1.73 8.98 -6.03
C GLN A 44 -1.14 8.52 -4.68
N ILE A 45 0.04 9.00 -4.30
CA ILE A 45 0.66 8.68 -3.00
C ILE A 45 -0.20 9.22 -1.86
N ALA A 46 -0.67 10.47 -1.97
CA ALA A 46 -1.54 11.08 -0.97
C ALA A 46 -2.84 10.27 -0.79
N GLU A 47 -3.47 9.89 -1.91
CA GLU A 47 -4.71 9.10 -1.87
C GLU A 47 -4.47 7.69 -1.29
N ALA A 48 -3.38 7.02 -1.68
CA ALA A 48 -3.06 5.69 -1.15
C ALA A 48 -2.79 5.72 0.36
N LYS A 49 -2.12 6.76 0.86
CA LYS A 49 -1.93 6.97 2.32
C LYS A 49 -3.26 7.20 3.03
N ARG A 50 -4.16 8.02 2.46
CA ARG A 50 -5.50 8.27 3.00
C ARG A 50 -6.30 6.97 3.10
N LEU A 51 -6.32 6.18 2.04
CA LEU A 51 -7.02 4.89 2.00
C LEU A 51 -6.41 3.89 3.00
N THR A 52 -5.09 3.84 3.12
CA THR A 52 -4.40 2.97 4.10
C THR A 52 -4.84 3.30 5.52
N GLN A 53 -4.90 4.58 5.88
CA GLN A 53 -5.37 5.04 7.19
C GLN A 53 -6.85 4.69 7.41
N GLN A 54 -7.70 4.92 6.41
CA GLN A 54 -9.11 4.55 6.45
C GLN A 54 -9.29 3.03 6.67
N CYS A 55 -8.49 2.21 5.99
CA CYS A 55 -8.53 0.77 6.13
C CYS A 55 -8.16 0.28 7.53
N MET A 56 -7.09 0.82 8.12
CA MET A 56 -6.73 0.50 9.49
C MET A 56 -7.83 0.91 10.47
N ALA A 57 -8.40 2.12 10.31
CA ALA A 57 -9.45 2.64 11.18
C ALA A 57 -10.73 1.79 11.13
N LEU A 58 -11.09 1.31 9.94
CA LEU A 58 -12.26 0.46 9.73
C LEU A 58 -12.02 -1.03 10.02
N LYS A 59 -10.83 -1.39 10.54
CA LYS A 59 -10.42 -2.79 10.74
C LYS A 59 -10.63 -3.61 9.46
N PHE A 60 -10.18 -3.05 8.34
CA PHE A 60 -10.20 -3.64 7.00
C PHE A 60 -11.59 -3.80 6.38
N LYS A 61 -12.65 -3.27 6.99
CA LYS A 61 -13.99 -3.30 6.40
C LYS A 61 -14.12 -2.26 5.29
N GLY A 62 -14.52 -2.69 4.10
CA GLY A 62 -14.72 -1.79 2.95
C GLY A 62 -13.42 -1.37 2.26
N CYS A 63 -12.34 -2.10 2.53
CA CYS A 63 -11.14 -2.16 1.72
C CYS A 63 -11.25 -3.38 0.78
#